data_AF-A0A4Q5RA89-F1
#
_entry.id   AF-A0A4Q5RA89-F1
#
_cell.length_a   1.000
_cell.length_b   1.000
_cell.length_c   1.000
_cell.angle_alpha   90.00
_cell.angle_beta   90.00
_cell.angle_gamma   90.00
#
_symmetry.space_group_name_H-M   'P 1'
#
loop_
_entity.id
_entity.type
_entity.pdbx_description
1 polymer ?
#
loop_
_entity_poly.entity_id
_entity_poly.type
_entity_poly.pdbx_seq_one_letter_code
_entity_poly.pdbx_strand_id
1 'polypeptide(L)'
;MHDQMSAEMQACMDACHHCHITCLSMTTQHCLQVGGAHAAPDHIKIMLDCAQVCATSLDFMARGSDQHKLVCGICAQICRACAACA
;
A
#
# COMPACT_ATOMS: atom_id res chain seq x y z
N MET A 1 25.25 -17.85 -4.09
CA MET A 1 25.17 -16.46 -4.58
C MET A 1 24.18 -15.76 -3.67
N HIS A 2 24.61 -14.80 -2.86
CA HIS A 2 23.69 -13.94 -2.14
C HIS A 2 23.16 -12.94 -3.16
N ASP A 3 21.89 -13.11 -3.54
CA ASP A 3 21.17 -12.12 -4.34
C ASP A 3 20.98 -10.90 -3.44
N GLN A 4 21.87 -9.92 -3.58
CA GLN A 4 21.80 -8.68 -2.82
C GLN A 4 20.61 -7.89 -3.36
N MET A 5 19.59 -7.71 -2.52
CA MET A 5 18.38 -6.95 -2.86
C MET A 5 18.76 -5.60 -3.48
N SER A 6 18.22 -5.31 -4.67
CA SER A 6 18.58 -4.11 -5.42
C SER A 6 18.13 -2.84 -4.67
N ALA A 7 18.83 -1.73 -4.90
CA ALA A 7 18.48 -0.45 -4.28
C ALA A 7 17.05 -0.02 -4.63
N GLU A 8 16.59 -0.30 -5.85
CA GLU A 8 15.23 -0.04 -6.31
C GLU A 8 14.20 -0.90 -5.58
N MET A 9 14.52 -2.17 -5.32
CA MET A 9 13.63 -3.06 -4.54
C MET A 9 13.51 -2.56 -3.10
N GLN A 10 14.62 -2.16 -2.47
CA GLN A 10 14.59 -1.59 -1.12
C GLN A 10 13.77 -0.29 -1.08
N ALA A 11 13.96 0.62 -2.04
CA ALA A 11 13.17 1.84 -2.13
C ALA A 11 11.66 1.56 -2.32
N CYS A 12 11.31 0.53 -3.09
CA CYS A 12 9.92 0.11 -3.26
C CYS A 12 9.33 -0.45 -1.95
N MET A 13 10.11 -1.24 -1.20
CA MET A 13 9.72 -1.73 0.12
C MET A 13 9.47 -0.58 1.10
N ASP A 14 10.37 0.39 1.17
CA ASP A 14 10.24 1.55 2.05
C ASP A 14 8.99 2.37 1.70
N ALA A 15 8.73 2.58 0.41
CA ALA A 15 7.53 3.27 -0.08
C ALA A 15 6.24 2.50 0.26
N CYS A 16 6.22 1.17 0.07
CA CYS A 16 5.07 0.32 0.42
C CYS A 16 4.81 0.35 1.93
N HIS A 17 5.85 0.22 2.75
CA HIS A 17 5.74 0.28 4.21
C HIS A 17 5.19 1.63 4.68
N HIS A 18 5.72 2.73 4.14
CA HIS A 18 5.21 4.07 4.44
C HIS A 18 3.73 4.21 4.03
N CYS A 19 3.37 3.82 2.80
CA CYS A 19 2.01 3.91 2.31
C CYS A 19 1.02 3.08 3.14
N HIS A 20 1.42 1.87 3.54
CA HIS A 20 0.62 1.00 4.41
C HIS A 20 0.24 1.71 5.73
N ILE A 21 1.24 2.24 6.44
CA ILE A 21 1.03 2.93 7.71
C ILE A 21 0.17 4.19 7.50
N THR A 22 0.48 4.98 6.47
CA THR A 22 -0.25 6.21 6.16
C THR A 22 -1.72 5.94 5.88
N CYS A 23 -2.05 4.93 5.07
CA CYS A 23 -3.45 4.61 4.75
C CYS A 23 -4.23 4.15 6.00
N LEU A 24 -3.64 3.30 6.84
CA LEU A 24 -4.29 2.87 8.10
C LEU A 24 -4.48 4.03 9.07
N SER A 25 -3.43 4.84 9.26
CA SER A 25 -3.48 6.00 10.15
C SER A 25 -4.52 7.01 9.68
N MET A 26 -4.49 7.38 8.39
CA MET A 26 -5.45 8.32 7.83
C MET A 26 -6.89 7.79 7.92
N THR A 27 -7.11 6.52 7.61
CA THR A 27 -8.44 5.90 7.75
C THR A 27 -8.97 6.03 9.18
N THR A 28 -8.19 5.60 10.17
CA THR A 28 -8.65 5.48 11.56
C THR A 28 -8.62 6.78 12.35
N GLN A 29 -7.63 7.64 12.10
CA GLN A 29 -7.37 8.86 12.87
C GLN A 29 -7.94 10.11 12.21
N HIS A 30 -8.26 10.07 10.92
CA HIS A 30 -8.80 11.22 10.20
C HIS A 30 -10.14 10.93 9.53
N CYS A 31 -10.18 10.01 8.56
CA CYS A 31 -11.37 9.80 7.72
C CYS A 31 -12.61 9.43 8.54
N LEU A 32 -12.46 8.50 9.49
CA LEU A 32 -13.55 8.10 10.39
C LEU A 32 -13.91 9.19 11.43
N GLN A 33 -12.96 10.03 11.82
CA GLN A 33 -13.22 11.14 12.76
C GLN A 33 -13.97 12.30 12.09
N VAL A 34 -13.60 12.63 10.85
CA VAL A 34 -14.25 13.67 10.04
C VAL A 34 -15.66 13.25 9.62
N GLY A 35 -15.85 11.97 9.26
CA GLY A 35 -17.14 11.46 8.85
C GLY A 35 -17.55 11.92 7.44
N GLY A 36 -18.85 11.86 7.14
CA GLY A 36 -19.39 12.28 5.85
C GLY A 36 -18.80 11.51 4.67
N ALA A 37 -18.34 12.22 3.63
CA ALA A 37 -17.72 11.62 2.45
C ALA A 37 -16.44 10.83 2.78
N HIS A 38 -15.68 11.23 3.80
CA HIS A 38 -14.47 10.52 4.22
C HIS A 38 -14.77 9.20 4.93
N ALA A 39 -15.94 9.05 5.54
CA ALA A 39 -16.37 7.77 6.12
C ALA A 39 -17.29 6.97 5.18
N ALA A 40 -17.44 7.41 3.92
CA ALA A 40 -18.23 6.67 2.94
C ALA A 40 -17.62 5.27 2.71
N PRO A 41 -18.45 4.21 2.57
CA PRO A 41 -17.96 2.85 2.45
C PRO A 41 -16.92 2.65 1.34
N ASP A 42 -17.10 3.30 0.19
CA ASP A 42 -16.17 3.14 -0.94
C ASP A 42 -14.83 3.86 -0.72
N HIS A 43 -14.81 5.00 -0.03
CA HIS A 43 -13.57 5.69 0.35
C HIS A 43 -12.77 4.88 1.38
N ILE A 44 -13.45 4.38 2.44
CA ILE A 44 -12.78 3.56 3.46
C ILE A 44 -12.27 2.25 2.86
N LYS A 45 -13.04 1.62 1.97
CA LYS A 45 -12.65 0.38 1.30
C LYS A 45 -11.35 0.54 0.52
N ILE A 46 -11.25 1.54 -0.35
CA ILE A 46 -10.03 1.73 -1.15
C ILE A 46 -8.81 2.09 -0.29
N MET A 47 -9.00 2.84 0.81
CA MET A 47 -7.92 3.12 1.76
C MET A 47 -7.40 1.85 2.44
N LEU A 48 -8.31 0.95 2.87
CA LEU A 48 -7.94 -0.33 3.47
C LEU A 48 -7.33 -1.30 2.44
N ASP A 49 -7.86 -1.35 1.22
CA ASP A 49 -7.30 -2.15 0.13
C ASP A 49 -5.87 -1.69 -0.19
N CYS A 50 -5.64 -0.37 -0.25
CA CYS A 50 -4.33 0.22 -0.46
C CYS A 50 -3.36 -0.14 0.68
N ALA A 51 -3.81 -0.04 1.94
CA ALA A 51 -3.01 -0.48 3.07
C ALA A 51 -2.62 -1.96 2.96
N GLN A 52 -3.58 -2.84 2.66
CA GLN A 52 -3.37 -4.28 2.64
C GLN A 52 -2.47 -4.72 1.47
N VAL A 53 -2.66 -4.15 0.27
CA VAL A 53 -1.83 -4.51 -0.89
C VAL A 53 -0.39 -4.03 -0.71
N CYS A 54 -0.17 -2.86 -0.10
CA CYS A 54 1.16 -2.36 0.22
C CYS A 54 1.91 -3.30 1.17
N ALA A 55 1.25 -3.76 2.24
CA ALA A 55 1.83 -4.76 3.14
C ALA A 55 2.13 -6.07 2.40
N THR A 56 1.21 -6.52 1.54
CA THR A 56 1.40 -7.74 0.74
C THR A 56 2.58 -7.61 -0.24
N SER A 57 2.73 -6.47 -0.91
CA SER A 57 3.88 -6.20 -1.80
C SER A 57 5.20 -6.19 -1.04
N LEU A 58 5.25 -5.52 0.12
CA LEU A 58 6.42 -5.50 0.99
C LEU A 58 6.86 -6.93 1.33
N ASP A 59 5.90 -7.76 1.74
CA ASP A 59 6.08 -9.15 2.12
C ASP A 59 6.63 -10.03 0.99
N PHE A 60 6.14 -9.84 -0.24
CA PHE A 60 6.63 -10.57 -1.41
C PHE A 60 8.05 -10.15 -1.79
N MET A 61 8.38 -8.86 -1.71
CA MET A 61 9.74 -8.36 -1.95
C MET A 61 10.71 -8.85 -0.87
N ALA A 62 10.33 -8.77 0.42
CA ALA A 62 11.17 -9.18 1.54
C ALA A 62 11.57 -10.67 1.49
N ARG A 63 10.69 -11.52 0.94
CA ARG A 63 10.94 -12.95 0.77
C ARG A 63 11.64 -13.30 -0.55
N GLY A 64 11.94 -12.31 -1.40
CA GLY A 64 12.55 -12.54 -2.71
C GLY A 64 11.67 -13.37 -3.66
N SER A 65 10.34 -13.24 -3.57
CA SER A 65 9.41 -14.04 -4.39
C SER A 65 9.47 -13.62 -5.86
N ASP A 66 9.58 -14.59 -6.78
CA ASP A 66 9.54 -14.34 -8.24
C ASP A 66 8.25 -13.65 -8.70
N GLN A 67 7.17 -13.79 -7.91
CA GLN A 67 5.86 -13.20 -8.18
C GLN A 67 5.76 -11.72 -7.77
N HIS A 68 6.79 -11.16 -7.13
CA HIS A 68 6.76 -9.78 -6.61
C HIS A 68 6.37 -8.75 -7.68
N LYS A 69 6.81 -8.92 -8.94
CA LYS A 69 6.49 -7.99 -10.03
C LYS A 69 4.99 -7.89 -10.31
N LEU A 70 4.27 -9.01 -10.25
CA LEU A 70 2.82 -9.03 -10.45
C LEU A 70 2.12 -8.32 -9.30
N VAL A 71 2.52 -8.62 -8.06
CA VAL A 71 1.93 -8.02 -6.86
C VAL A 71 2.22 -6.52 -6.80
N CYS A 72 3.46 -6.08 -7.09
CA CYS A 72 3.82 -4.66 -7.15
C CYS A 72 3.06 -3.91 -8.26
N GLY A 73 2.77 -4.56 -9.39
CA GLY A 73 1.93 -3.98 -10.45
C GLY A 73 0.51 -3.66 -9.96
N ILE A 74 -0.11 -4.60 -9.25
CA ILE A 74 -1.45 -4.42 -8.65
C ILE A 74 -1.41 -3.37 -7.53
N CYS A 75 -0.39 -3.41 -6.67
CA CYS A 75 -0.16 -2.39 -5.64
C CYS A 75 -0.11 -0.98 -6.26
N ALA A 76 0.68 -0.78 -7.31
CA ALA A 76 0.77 0.51 -7.98
C ALA A 76 -0.57 0.98 -8.57
N GLN A 77 -1.40 0.06 -9.08
CA GLN A 77 -2.74 0.39 -9.57
C GLN A 77 -3.65 0.86 -8.43
N ILE A 78 -3.68 0.13 -7.32
CA ILE A 78 -4.51 0.46 -6.15
C ILE A 78 -4.02 1.75 -5.49
N CYS A 79 -2.71 1.95 -5.34
CA CYS A 79 -2.14 3.20 -4.80
C CYS A 79 -2.58 4.42 -5.61
N ARG A 80 -2.62 4.32 -6.96
CA ARG A 80 -3.12 5.42 -7.81
C ARG A 80 -4.61 5.67 -7.61
N ALA A 81 -5.42 4.61 -7.46
CA ALA A 81 -6.85 4.75 -7.20
C ALA A 81 -7.11 5.38 -5.82
N CYS A 82 -6.35 4.96 -4.80
CA CYS A 82 -6.40 5.52 -3.45
C CYS A 82 -5.97 7.00 -3.42
N ALA A 83 -4.93 7.37 -4.16
CA ALA A 83 -4.49 8.77 -4.23
C ALA A 83 -5.52 9.68 -4.94
N ALA A 84 -6.33 9.13 -5.85
CA ALA A 84 -7.37 9.87 -6.56
C ALA A 84 -8.69 10.01 -5.76
N CYS A 85 -8.86 9.24 -4.68
CA CYS A 85 -10.03 9.33 -3.80
C CYS A 85 -9.78 10.14 -2.52
N ALA A 86 -8.53 10.55 -2.29
CA ALA A 86 -8.09 11.34 -1.14
C ALA A 86 -8.50 12.81 -1.28
#